data_AF-A0A7V7UW89-F1
#
_entry.id   AF-A0A7V7UW89-F1
#
_cell.length_a   1.000
_cell.length_b   1.000
_cell.length_c   1.000
_cell.angle_alpha   90.00
_cell.angle_beta   90.00
_cell.angle_gamma   90.00
#
_symmetry.space_group_name_H-M   'P 1'
#
loop_
_entity.id
_entity.type
_entity.pdbx_description
1 polymer ?
#
loop_
_entity_poly.entity_id
_entity_poly.type
_entity_poly.pdbx_seq_one_letter_code
_entity_poly.pdbx_strand_id
1 'polypeptide(L)'
;MKTEINKQIVKNNMAAKLYELKTSRQVIEAYLEKTEEQENKDNEYIKSLIDRLTEAEEAKATATDKETVKKAIITITELTQEITLEDASAVAMANKSNQELSNLVETFFDKYVQARQIFNNLKYVFIAETSPKSIEADIAELKEIMMSINGSFAMVKSIMTDRKLVSTADRFFNAPSGKRVHLSQMGLEINKLEHLRQDIMPLLRELKNEGLL
;
A
#
# COMPACT_ATOMS: atom_id res chain seq x y z
N MET A 1 -23.83 -33.70 -5.08
CA MET A 1 -22.78 -33.23 -6.00
C MET A 1 -21.65 -32.63 -5.18
N LYS A 2 -20.51 -33.32 -5.04
CA LYS A 2 -19.28 -32.65 -4.58
C LYS A 2 -18.77 -31.86 -5.77
N THR A 3 -18.75 -30.53 -5.68
CA THR A 3 -18.10 -29.71 -6.69
C THR A 3 -16.63 -30.13 -6.70
N GLU A 4 -16.18 -30.76 -7.77
CA GLU A 4 -14.77 -31.07 -7.97
C GLU A 4 -14.05 -29.73 -8.12
N ILE A 5 -13.44 -29.28 -7.03
CA ILE A 5 -12.61 -28.08 -7.04
C ILE A 5 -11.31 -28.49 -7.72
N ASN A 6 -11.25 -28.33 -9.05
CA ASN A 6 -10.03 -28.56 -9.82
C ASN A 6 -9.06 -27.39 -9.63
N LYS A 7 -7.76 -27.67 -9.46
CA LYS A 7 -6.68 -26.67 -9.35
C LYS A 7 -6.74 -25.58 -10.41
N GLN A 8 -7.12 -25.88 -11.64
CA GLN A 8 -7.24 -24.88 -12.71
C GLN A 8 -8.34 -23.85 -12.45
N ILE A 9 -9.49 -24.26 -11.91
CA ILE A 9 -10.60 -23.35 -11.57
C ILE A 9 -10.17 -22.43 -10.44
N VAL A 10 -9.48 -22.98 -9.43
CA VAL A 10 -8.98 -22.21 -8.28
C VAL A 10 -7.90 -21.23 -8.70
N LYS A 11 -7.01 -21.63 -9.62
CA LYS A 11 -6.01 -20.75 -10.22
C LYS A 11 -6.65 -19.55 -10.92
N ASN A 12 -7.67 -19.78 -11.75
CA ASN A 12 -8.35 -18.69 -12.46
C ASN A 12 -9.04 -17.73 -11.47
N ASN A 13 -9.73 -18.26 -10.46
CA ASN A 13 -10.36 -17.45 -9.42
C ASN A 13 -9.33 -16.66 -8.59
N MET A 14 -8.18 -17.27 -8.31
CA MET A 14 -7.08 -16.61 -7.60
C MET A 14 -6.46 -15.50 -8.45
N ALA A 15 -6.23 -15.72 -9.73
CA ALA A 15 -5.71 -14.70 -10.65
C ALA A 15 -6.62 -13.47 -10.70
N ALA A 16 -7.94 -13.67 -10.80
CA ALA A 16 -8.91 -12.57 -10.75
C ALA A 16 -8.86 -11.81 -9.43
N LYS A 17 -8.76 -12.52 -8.29
CA LYS A 17 -8.67 -11.88 -6.97
C LYS A 17 -7.34 -11.15 -6.72
N LEU A 18 -6.24 -11.69 -7.24
CA LEU A 18 -4.94 -11.02 -7.21
C LEU A 18 -4.96 -9.75 -8.07
N TYR A 19 -5.61 -9.80 -9.23
CA TYR A 19 -5.80 -8.62 -10.06
C TYR A 19 -6.60 -7.55 -9.32
N GLU A 20 -7.75 -7.91 -8.75
CA GLU A 20 -8.56 -6.98 -7.95
C GLU A 20 -7.75 -6.37 -6.78
N LEU A 21 -6.96 -7.19 -6.07
CA LEU A 21 -6.11 -6.76 -4.96
C LEU A 21 -5.07 -5.73 -5.42
N LYS A 22 -4.38 -6.02 -6.53
CA LYS A 22 -3.39 -5.12 -7.14
C LYS A 22 -4.04 -3.80 -7.58
N THR A 23 -5.19 -3.85 -8.26
CA THR A 23 -5.91 -2.64 -8.65
C THR A 23 -6.36 -1.82 -7.44
N SER A 24 -6.84 -2.47 -6.38
CA SER A 24 -7.26 -1.76 -5.17
C SER A 24 -6.08 -1.09 -4.47
N ARG A 25 -4.91 -1.73 -4.49
CA ARG A 25 -3.65 -1.13 -4.01
C ARG A 25 -3.23 0.05 -4.87
N GLN A 26 -3.29 -0.08 -6.20
CA GLN A 26 -2.93 0.99 -7.13
C GLN A 26 -3.79 2.25 -6.99
N VAL A 27 -5.07 2.10 -6.61
CA VAL A 27 -5.93 3.26 -6.31
C VAL A 27 -5.39 4.06 -5.12
N ILE A 28 -4.87 3.39 -4.09
CA ILE A 28 -4.26 4.05 -2.92
C ILE A 28 -2.95 4.73 -3.33
N GLU A 29 -2.11 4.04 -4.11
CA GLU A 29 -0.84 4.58 -4.64
C GLU A 29 -1.06 5.86 -5.46
N ALA A 30 -1.97 5.80 -6.44
CA ALA A 30 -2.25 6.93 -7.31
C ALA A 30 -2.86 8.12 -6.54
N TYR A 31 -3.65 7.85 -5.50
CA TYR A 31 -4.18 8.90 -4.65
C TYR A 31 -3.06 9.60 -3.84
N LEU A 32 -2.13 8.82 -3.30
CA LEU A 32 -0.99 9.34 -2.56
C LEU A 32 -0.08 10.18 -3.46
N GLU A 33 0.30 9.65 -4.62
CA GLU A 33 1.13 10.35 -5.62
C GLU A 33 0.50 11.70 -6.00
N LYS A 34 -0.80 11.71 -6.32
CA LYS A 34 -1.53 12.94 -6.63
C LYS A 34 -1.51 13.96 -5.47
N THR A 35 -1.62 13.48 -4.24
CA THR A 35 -1.57 14.34 -3.05
C THR A 35 -0.17 14.94 -2.88
N GLU A 36 0.88 14.13 -2.99
CA GLU A 36 2.26 14.58 -2.85
C GLU A 36 2.66 15.56 -3.96
N GLU A 37 2.20 15.34 -5.20
CA GLU A 37 2.37 16.31 -6.28
C GLU A 37 1.71 17.65 -5.99
N GLN A 38 0.52 17.65 -5.39
CA GLN A 38 -0.18 18.88 -5.02
C GLN A 38 0.52 19.58 -3.84
N GLU A 39 0.90 18.83 -2.80
CA GLU A 39 1.67 19.34 -1.65
C GLU A 39 2.97 20.02 -2.13
N ASN A 40 3.66 19.44 -3.12
CA ASN A 40 4.86 20.04 -3.69
C ASN A 40 4.58 21.36 -4.43
N LYS A 41 3.52 21.43 -5.25
CA LYS A 41 3.14 22.66 -5.96
C LYS A 41 2.75 23.78 -5.00
N ASP A 42 2.01 23.44 -3.95
CA ASP A 42 1.57 24.41 -2.94
C ASP A 42 2.78 24.95 -2.17
N ASN A 43 3.73 24.08 -1.81
CA ASN A 43 4.98 24.48 -1.15
C ASN A 43 5.86 25.37 -2.04
N GLU A 44 5.95 25.08 -3.34
CA GLU A 44 6.66 25.94 -4.30
C GLU A 44 6.01 27.32 -4.42
N TYR A 45 4.67 27.37 -4.43
CA TYR A 45 3.92 28.62 -4.45
C TYR A 45 4.16 29.46 -3.19
N ILE A 46 4.02 28.87 -2.01
CA ILE A 46 4.28 29.53 -0.72
C ILE A 46 5.71 30.06 -0.68
N LYS A 47 6.70 29.28 -1.14
CA LYS A 47 8.09 29.73 -1.22
C LYS A 47 8.22 30.97 -2.12
N SER A 48 7.55 31.01 -3.26
CA SER A 48 7.57 32.19 -4.14
C SER A 48 6.96 33.43 -3.49
N LEU A 49 5.95 33.27 -2.63
CA LEU A 49 5.38 34.36 -1.83
C LEU A 49 6.36 34.86 -0.76
N ILE A 50 7.08 33.95 -0.10
CA ILE A 50 8.11 34.28 0.90
C ILE A 50 9.28 35.03 0.26
N ASP A 51 9.71 34.63 -0.94
CA ASP A 51 10.78 35.32 -1.67
C ASP A 51 10.34 36.76 -2.01
N ARG A 52 9.11 36.95 -2.52
CA ARG A 52 8.53 38.28 -2.79
C ARG A 52 8.35 39.12 -1.52
N LEU A 53 8.01 38.49 -0.40
CA LEU A 53 7.88 39.17 0.88
C LEU A 53 9.25 39.72 1.32
N THR A 54 10.29 38.92 1.18
CA THR A 54 11.67 39.30 1.48
C THR A 54 12.12 40.50 0.64
N GLU A 55 11.85 40.48 -0.67
CA GLU A 55 12.13 41.62 -1.56
C GLU A 55 11.40 42.90 -1.13
N ALA A 56 10.13 42.78 -0.72
CA ALA A 56 9.34 43.91 -0.25
C ALA A 56 9.86 44.47 1.09
N GLU A 57 10.34 43.60 1.99
CA GLU A 57 10.98 44.00 3.24
C GLU A 57 12.30 44.75 3.00
N GLU A 58 13.13 44.27 2.06
CA GLU A 58 14.36 44.96 1.64
C GLU A 58 14.06 46.33 1.02
N ALA A 59 13.05 46.43 0.15
CA ALA A 59 12.62 47.69 -0.45
C ALA A 59 12.15 48.68 0.63
N LYS A 60 11.39 48.22 1.63
CA LYS A 60 10.97 49.05 2.77
C LYS A 60 12.16 49.55 3.60
N ALA A 61 13.17 48.71 3.80
CA ALA A 61 14.33 49.03 4.63
C ALA A 61 15.31 50.01 3.96
N THR A 62 15.37 49.99 2.62
CA THR A 62 16.36 50.77 1.85
C THR A 62 15.78 52.01 1.18
N ALA A 63 14.46 52.09 0.98
CA ALA A 63 13.81 53.24 0.37
C ALA A 63 13.91 54.49 1.23
N THR A 64 14.22 55.61 0.60
CA THR A 64 14.31 56.93 1.23
C THR A 64 13.08 57.81 0.97
N ASP A 65 12.26 57.43 -0.01
CA ASP A 65 11.02 58.13 -0.33
C ASP A 65 9.78 57.45 0.30
N LYS A 66 8.85 58.29 0.76
CA LYS A 66 7.66 57.85 1.49
C LYS A 66 6.71 56.99 0.66
N GLU A 67 6.66 57.20 -0.66
CA GLU A 67 5.71 56.52 -1.54
C GLU A 67 6.13 55.06 -1.76
N THR A 68 7.42 54.81 -2.00
CA THR A 68 7.99 53.47 -2.09
C THR A 68 7.84 52.71 -0.77
N VAL A 69 8.13 53.35 0.37
CA VAL A 69 7.90 52.74 1.70
C VAL A 69 6.42 52.36 1.89
N LYS A 70 5.49 53.24 1.50
CA LYS A 70 4.05 52.97 1.62
C LYS A 70 3.61 51.78 0.75
N LYS A 71 4.07 51.72 -0.49
CA LYS A 71 3.81 50.59 -1.39
C LYS A 71 4.36 49.29 -0.82
N ALA A 72 5.61 49.29 -0.34
CA ALA A 72 6.22 48.12 0.27
C ALA A 72 5.44 47.63 1.51
N ILE A 73 4.94 48.54 2.36
CA ILE A 73 4.10 48.17 3.51
C ILE A 73 2.78 47.50 3.07
N ILE A 74 2.14 48.01 2.03
CA ILE A 74 0.92 47.41 1.47
C ILE A 74 1.24 46.00 0.96
N THR A 75 2.27 45.86 0.12
CA THR A 75 2.72 44.57 -0.42
C THR A 75 3.07 43.57 0.68
N ILE A 76 3.80 43.98 1.72
CA ILE A 76 4.14 43.12 2.87
C ILE A 76 2.86 42.63 3.56
N THR A 77 1.90 43.53 3.76
CA THR A 77 0.64 43.19 4.44
C THR A 77 -0.16 42.17 3.62
N GLU A 78 -0.29 42.39 2.31
CA GLU A 78 -0.99 41.50 1.38
C GLU A 78 -0.32 40.13 1.32
N LEU A 79 1.01 40.09 1.13
CA LEU A 79 1.77 38.83 1.07
C LEU A 79 1.71 38.06 2.38
N THR A 80 1.79 38.74 3.53
CA THR A 80 1.69 38.08 4.84
C THR A 80 0.31 37.43 5.03
N GLN A 81 -0.75 38.11 4.62
CA GLN A 81 -2.11 37.57 4.67
C GLN A 81 -2.27 36.38 3.70
N GLU A 82 -1.73 36.48 2.50
CA GLU A 82 -1.77 35.42 1.51
C GLU A 82 -1.01 34.18 1.97
N ILE A 83 0.23 34.32 2.47
CA ILE A 83 1.01 33.21 3.04
C ILE A 83 0.24 32.54 4.18
N THR A 84 -0.35 33.33 5.08
CA THR A 84 -1.14 32.79 6.20
C THR A 84 -2.36 32.00 5.71
N LEU A 85 -3.00 32.47 4.64
CA LEU A 85 -4.14 31.78 4.02
C LEU A 85 -3.71 30.47 3.37
N GLU A 86 -2.62 30.48 2.61
CA GLU A 86 -2.08 29.30 1.94
C GLU A 86 -1.60 28.24 2.95
N ASP A 87 -0.92 28.64 4.03
CA ASP A 87 -0.53 27.74 5.12
C ASP A 87 -1.76 27.08 5.76
N ALA A 88 -2.81 27.86 6.05
CA ALA A 88 -4.05 27.33 6.61
C ALA A 88 -4.77 26.38 5.64
N SER A 89 -4.77 26.71 4.35
CA SER A 89 -5.31 25.88 3.28
C SER A 89 -4.56 24.56 3.17
N ALA A 90 -3.22 24.59 3.17
CA ALA A 90 -2.36 23.41 3.11
C ALA A 90 -2.62 22.45 4.28
N VAL A 91 -2.76 22.98 5.51
CA VAL A 91 -3.11 22.16 6.69
C VAL A 91 -4.50 21.53 6.53
N ALA A 92 -5.49 22.28 6.05
CA ALA A 92 -6.84 21.76 5.83
C ALA A 92 -6.86 20.66 4.75
N MET A 93 -6.11 20.86 3.66
CA MET A 93 -5.97 19.88 2.58
C MET A 93 -5.25 18.61 3.04
N ALA A 94 -4.17 18.73 3.81
CA ALA A 94 -3.46 17.59 4.38
C ALA A 94 -4.37 16.75 5.29
N ASN A 95 -5.18 17.40 6.13
CA ASN A 95 -6.15 16.71 6.99
C ASN A 95 -7.21 15.97 6.18
N LYS A 96 -7.78 16.63 5.15
CA LYS A 96 -8.76 16.02 4.25
C LYS A 96 -8.17 14.84 3.49
N SER A 97 -6.96 15.00 2.94
CA SER A 97 -6.27 13.93 2.22
C SER A 97 -6.00 12.73 3.12
N ASN A 98 -5.52 12.96 4.35
CA ASN A 98 -5.31 11.88 5.31
C ASN A 98 -6.62 11.15 5.68
N GLN A 99 -7.75 11.86 5.75
CA GLN A 99 -9.06 11.24 5.98
C GLN A 99 -9.52 10.39 4.78
N GLU A 100 -9.39 10.90 3.56
CA GLU A 100 -9.72 10.17 2.34
C GLU A 100 -8.82 8.93 2.16
N LEU A 101 -7.52 9.09 2.39
CA LEU A 101 -6.55 7.99 2.38
C LEU A 101 -6.90 6.94 3.42
N SER A 102 -7.25 7.37 4.64
CA SER A 102 -7.75 6.46 5.68
C SER A 102 -8.93 5.65 5.16
N ASN A 103 -9.98 6.29 4.61
CA ASN A 103 -11.16 5.61 4.07
C ASN A 103 -10.83 4.60 2.96
N LEU A 104 -9.91 4.93 2.05
CA LEU A 104 -9.46 4.02 0.99
C LEU A 104 -8.77 2.79 1.57
N VAL A 105 -7.90 2.99 2.57
CA VAL A 105 -7.24 1.93 3.32
C VAL A 105 -8.26 1.07 4.06
N GLU A 106 -9.24 1.67 4.72
CA GLU A 106 -10.30 0.93 5.42
C GLU A 106 -11.06 0.02 4.46
N THR A 107 -11.43 0.56 3.30
CA THR A 107 -12.13 -0.16 2.23
C THR A 107 -11.28 -1.31 1.70
N PHE A 108 -9.98 -1.09 1.49
CA PHE A 108 -9.05 -2.12 1.07
C PHE A 108 -9.01 -3.29 2.07
N PHE A 109 -8.81 -3.00 3.37
CA PHE A 109 -8.76 -4.05 4.38
C PHE A 109 -10.11 -4.74 4.57
N ASP A 110 -11.23 -4.01 4.62
CA ASP A 110 -12.54 -4.62 4.81
C ASP A 110 -12.93 -5.55 3.65
N LYS A 111 -12.54 -5.19 2.41
CA LYS A 111 -12.75 -6.04 1.23
C LYS A 111 -11.94 -7.36 1.33
N TYR A 112 -10.69 -7.30 1.78
CA TYR A 112 -9.77 -8.45 1.71
C TYR A 112 -9.53 -9.20 3.03
N VAL A 113 -10.03 -8.71 4.17
CA VAL A 113 -10.12 -9.50 5.41
C VAL A 113 -10.96 -10.77 5.18
N GLN A 114 -12.04 -10.68 4.40
CA GLN A 114 -12.86 -11.83 4.02
C GLN A 114 -12.15 -12.75 3.03
N ALA A 115 -11.25 -12.21 2.20
CA ALA A 115 -10.46 -12.99 1.24
C ALA A 115 -9.45 -13.93 1.91
N ARG A 116 -9.18 -13.78 3.21
CA ARG A 116 -8.37 -14.73 4.00
C ARG A 116 -8.83 -16.17 3.85
N GLN A 117 -10.15 -16.43 3.81
CA GLN A 117 -10.68 -17.78 3.58
C GLN A 117 -10.37 -18.29 2.17
N ILE A 118 -10.46 -17.40 1.17
CA ILE A 118 -10.17 -17.72 -0.24
C ILE A 118 -8.68 -18.06 -0.40
N PHE A 119 -7.79 -17.27 0.21
CA PHE A 119 -6.34 -17.54 0.20
C PHE A 119 -6.00 -18.82 0.97
N ASN A 120 -6.63 -19.07 2.12
CA ASN A 120 -6.40 -20.30 2.89
C ASN A 120 -6.82 -21.57 2.15
N ASN A 121 -7.88 -21.54 1.34
CA ASN A 121 -8.36 -22.72 0.61
C ASN A 121 -7.42 -23.14 -0.53
N LEU A 122 -6.65 -22.19 -1.09
CA LEU A 122 -5.73 -22.43 -2.20
C LEU A 122 -4.69 -23.52 -1.88
N LYS A 123 -4.07 -23.47 -0.69
CA LYS A 123 -3.03 -24.44 -0.31
C LYS A 123 -3.55 -25.88 -0.26
N TYR A 124 -4.80 -26.07 0.15
CA TYR A 124 -5.39 -27.42 0.24
C TYR A 124 -5.64 -28.02 -1.14
N VAL A 125 -6.00 -27.20 -2.12
CA VAL A 125 -6.20 -27.64 -3.51
C VAL A 125 -4.86 -27.98 -4.15
N PHE A 126 -3.82 -27.17 -3.91
CA PHE A 126 -2.47 -27.49 -4.36
C PHE A 126 -1.95 -28.77 -3.72
N ILE A 127 -2.13 -28.99 -2.41
CA ILE A 127 -1.74 -30.24 -1.74
C ILE A 127 -2.50 -31.44 -2.33
N ALA A 128 -3.81 -31.31 -2.59
CA ALA A 128 -4.64 -32.41 -3.08
C ALA A 128 -4.31 -32.83 -4.52
N GLU A 129 -3.86 -31.89 -5.36
CA GLU A 129 -3.58 -32.14 -6.78
C GLU A 129 -2.10 -32.13 -7.16
N THR A 130 -1.20 -31.88 -6.20
CA THR A 130 0.23 -31.93 -6.48
C THR A 130 0.66 -33.38 -6.70
N SER A 131 1.70 -33.53 -7.50
CA SER A 131 2.32 -34.81 -7.79
C SER A 131 3.83 -34.70 -7.69
N PRO A 132 4.55 -35.82 -7.55
CA PRO A 132 6.01 -35.81 -7.53
C PRO A 132 6.65 -35.08 -8.74
N LYS A 133 5.97 -35.06 -9.90
CA LYS A 133 6.42 -34.36 -11.12
C LYS A 133 6.13 -32.85 -11.12
N SER A 134 5.15 -32.39 -10.35
CA SER A 134 4.67 -30.99 -10.36
C SER A 134 4.98 -30.22 -9.09
N ILE A 135 5.44 -30.89 -8.02
CA ILE A 135 5.60 -30.32 -6.69
C ILE A 135 6.51 -29.08 -6.63
N GLU A 136 7.60 -29.04 -7.39
CA GLU A 136 8.48 -27.86 -7.47
C GLU A 136 7.78 -26.67 -8.14
N ALA A 137 7.08 -26.90 -9.26
CA ALA A 137 6.32 -25.86 -9.96
C ALA A 137 5.16 -25.33 -9.10
N ASP A 138 4.48 -26.22 -8.38
CA ASP A 138 3.38 -25.90 -7.49
C ASP A 138 3.81 -25.04 -6.30
N ILE A 139 4.98 -25.34 -5.73
CA ILE A 139 5.58 -24.54 -4.66
C ILE A 139 5.98 -23.16 -5.18
N ALA A 140 6.61 -23.08 -6.35
CA ALA A 140 7.01 -21.81 -6.96
C ALA A 140 5.79 -20.91 -7.20
N GLU A 141 4.73 -21.46 -7.78
CA GLU A 141 3.49 -20.72 -8.07
C GLU A 141 2.80 -20.23 -6.79
N LEU A 142 2.71 -21.05 -5.74
CA LEU A 142 2.18 -20.60 -4.46
C LEU A 142 3.03 -19.50 -3.82
N LYS A 143 4.37 -19.58 -3.94
CA LYS A 143 5.27 -18.53 -3.45
C LYS A 143 5.00 -17.20 -4.16
N GLU A 144 4.83 -17.21 -5.48
CA GLU A 144 4.51 -16.00 -6.24
C GLU A 144 3.18 -15.38 -5.81
N ILE A 145 2.14 -16.20 -5.66
CA ILE A 145 0.81 -15.77 -5.19
C ILE A 145 0.94 -15.13 -3.79
N MET A 146 1.66 -15.78 -2.89
CA MET A 146 1.92 -15.27 -1.55
C MET A 146 2.66 -13.95 -1.55
N MET A 147 3.74 -13.84 -2.33
CA MET A 147 4.51 -12.62 -2.45
C MET A 147 3.65 -11.47 -2.96
N SER A 148 2.77 -11.72 -3.94
CA SER A 148 1.85 -10.70 -4.45
C SER A 148 0.86 -10.22 -3.39
N ILE A 149 0.31 -11.14 -2.59
CA ILE A 149 -0.62 -10.79 -1.51
C ILE A 149 0.12 -9.99 -0.45
N ASN A 150 1.21 -10.54 0.08
CA ASN A 150 1.98 -9.93 1.16
C ASN A 150 2.54 -8.56 0.74
N GLY A 151 3.06 -8.42 -0.47
CA GLY A 151 3.56 -7.16 -1.00
C GLY A 151 2.48 -6.08 -1.07
N SER A 152 1.25 -6.45 -1.45
CA SER A 152 0.15 -5.49 -1.54
C SER A 152 -0.23 -4.92 -0.18
N PHE A 153 -0.41 -5.79 0.81
CA PHE A 153 -0.76 -5.37 2.16
C PHE A 153 0.41 -4.69 2.90
N ALA A 154 1.65 -5.11 2.66
CA ALA A 154 2.84 -4.50 3.26
C ALA A 154 3.00 -3.06 2.77
N MET A 155 2.72 -2.81 1.49
CA MET A 155 2.74 -1.47 0.93
C MET A 155 1.67 -0.57 1.53
N VAL A 156 0.42 -1.04 1.61
CA VAL A 156 -0.66 -0.28 2.26
C VAL A 156 -0.30 0.01 3.73
N LYS A 157 0.30 -0.94 4.44
CA LYS A 157 0.81 -0.73 5.81
C LYS A 157 1.91 0.34 5.87
N SER A 158 2.85 0.36 4.91
CA SER A 158 3.88 1.40 4.83
C SER A 158 3.24 2.77 4.72
N ILE A 159 2.32 2.94 3.76
CA ILE A 159 1.60 4.20 3.54
C ILE A 159 0.92 4.70 4.82
N MET A 160 0.25 3.81 5.55
CA MET A 160 -0.37 4.17 6.84
C MET A 160 0.65 4.60 7.90
N THR A 161 1.82 3.95 7.93
CA THR A 161 2.89 4.28 8.87
C THR A 161 3.50 5.63 8.53
N ASP A 162 3.82 5.84 7.26
CA ASP A 162 4.47 7.05 6.73
C ASP A 162 3.56 8.28 6.90
N ARG A 163 2.26 8.13 6.63
CA ARG A 163 1.25 9.18 6.85
C ARG A 163 0.73 9.26 8.30
N LYS A 164 1.34 8.52 9.23
CA LYS A 164 0.99 8.51 10.67
C LYS A 164 -0.50 8.27 10.93
N LEU A 165 -1.14 7.42 10.13
CA LEU A 165 -2.53 6.99 10.30
C LEU A 165 -2.64 5.92 11.41
N VAL A 166 -2.12 6.25 12.60
CA VAL A 166 -1.89 5.31 13.71
C VAL A 166 -3.21 4.69 14.19
N SER A 167 -4.30 5.45 14.27
CA SER A 167 -5.61 4.91 14.68
C SER A 167 -6.13 3.86 13.71
N THR A 168 -6.01 4.11 12.40
CA THR A 168 -6.35 3.14 11.36
C THR A 168 -5.41 1.93 11.42
N ALA A 169 -4.12 2.15 11.64
CA ALA A 169 -3.13 1.08 11.76
C ALA A 169 -3.39 0.20 12.99
N ASP A 170 -3.62 0.79 14.15
CA ASP A 170 -3.92 0.07 15.40
C ASP A 170 -5.19 -0.76 15.26
N ARG A 171 -6.23 -0.22 14.61
CA ARG A 171 -7.49 -0.93 14.35
C ARG A 171 -7.29 -2.23 13.56
N PHE A 172 -6.35 -2.26 12.62
CA PHE A 172 -6.11 -3.41 11.75
C PHE A 172 -4.92 -4.29 12.17
N PHE A 173 -3.99 -3.77 12.98
CA PHE A 173 -2.76 -4.49 13.30
C PHE A 173 -2.56 -4.76 14.78
N ASN A 174 -3.03 -3.88 15.67
CA ASN A 174 -2.72 -3.94 17.10
C ASN A 174 -3.94 -4.20 18.00
N ALA A 175 -5.17 -4.17 17.46
CA ALA A 175 -6.39 -4.38 18.24
C ALA A 175 -6.56 -5.85 18.72
N PRO A 176 -6.95 -6.08 20.00
CA PRO A 176 -7.34 -7.41 20.50
C PRO A 176 -8.60 -7.96 19.83
N SER A 177 -9.47 -7.09 19.30
CA SER A 177 -10.75 -7.41 18.68
C SER A 177 -10.61 -7.75 17.19
N GLY A 178 -10.09 -8.94 16.90
CA GLY A 178 -10.55 -9.75 15.76
C GLY A 178 -10.09 -9.39 14.34
N LYS A 179 -9.61 -8.18 14.05
CA LYS A 179 -9.08 -7.83 12.72
C LYS A 179 -7.55 -7.92 12.65
N ARG A 180 -6.90 -8.87 13.33
CA ARG A 180 -5.44 -9.08 13.24
C ARG A 180 -5.05 -9.48 11.81
N VAL A 181 -4.81 -8.50 10.95
CA VAL A 181 -4.20 -8.72 9.65
C VAL A 181 -2.70 -8.82 9.87
N HIS A 182 -2.27 -9.90 10.52
CA HIS A 182 -0.85 -10.22 10.52
C HIS A 182 -0.48 -10.57 9.09
N LEU A 183 0.27 -9.68 8.45
CA LEU A 183 0.81 -9.85 7.12
C LEU A 183 1.57 -11.17 6.94
N SER A 184 2.27 -11.60 7.99
CA SER A 184 2.94 -12.90 8.04
C SER A 184 2.00 -14.10 8.27
N GLN A 185 0.71 -13.87 8.56
CA GLN A 185 -0.29 -14.89 8.90
C GLN A 185 -1.61 -14.73 8.11
N MET A 186 -1.55 -14.18 6.90
CA MET A 186 -2.65 -14.33 5.92
C MET A 186 -2.84 -15.79 5.45
N GLY A 187 -2.02 -16.73 5.93
CA GLY A 187 -2.39 -18.13 6.11
C GLY A 187 -2.14 -19.08 4.93
N LEU A 188 -1.42 -18.61 3.90
CA LEU A 188 -0.77 -19.51 2.96
C LEU A 188 0.50 -20.07 3.60
N GLU A 189 0.36 -21.16 4.33
CA GLU A 189 1.52 -21.91 4.83
C GLU A 189 1.99 -22.86 3.71
N ILE A 190 3.07 -22.50 3.00
CA ILE A 190 3.73 -23.42 2.06
C ILE A 190 4.36 -24.62 2.78
N ASN A 191 4.53 -24.54 4.10
CA ASN A 191 5.26 -25.51 4.90
C ASN A 191 4.77 -26.94 4.61
N LYS A 192 3.46 -27.14 4.41
CA LYS A 192 2.92 -28.48 4.09
C LYS A 192 3.39 -29.02 2.73
N LEU A 193 3.48 -28.18 1.71
CA LEU A 193 4.00 -28.56 0.39
C LEU A 193 5.52 -28.71 0.42
N GLU A 194 6.23 -27.85 1.15
CA GLU A 194 7.68 -27.97 1.36
C GLU A 194 8.04 -29.25 2.13
N HIS A 195 7.26 -29.63 3.16
CA HIS A 195 7.42 -30.90 3.86
C HIS A 195 7.15 -32.08 2.93
N LEU A 196 6.05 -32.04 2.17
CA LEU A 196 5.74 -33.07 1.18
C LEU A 196 6.88 -33.23 0.15
N ARG A 197 7.49 -32.11 -0.27
CA ARG A 197 8.66 -32.11 -1.17
C ARG A 197 9.87 -32.76 -0.50
N GLN A 198 10.16 -32.39 0.74
CA GLN A 198 11.27 -32.97 1.51
C GLN A 198 11.12 -34.49 1.69
N ASP A 199 9.90 -34.97 1.88
CA ASP A 199 9.62 -36.39 2.07
C ASP A 199 9.69 -37.19 0.75
N ILE A 200 9.21 -36.63 -0.36
CA ILE A 200 9.10 -37.33 -1.65
C ILE A 200 10.37 -37.24 -2.51
N MET A 201 11.09 -36.11 -2.48
CA MET A 201 12.25 -35.89 -3.35
C MET A 201 13.40 -36.90 -3.17
N PRO A 202 13.74 -37.35 -1.95
CA PRO A 202 14.73 -38.42 -1.76
C PRO A 202 14.31 -39.72 -2.45
N LEU A 203 13.05 -40.15 -2.26
CA LEU A 203 12.50 -41.36 -2.88
C LEU A 203 12.53 -41.31 -4.41
N LEU A 204 12.19 -40.15 -5.00
CA LEU A 204 12.28 -39.98 -6.45
C LEU A 204 13.71 -40.07 -6.98
N ARG A 205 14.68 -39.56 -6.23
CA ARG A 205 16.10 -39.65 -6.61
C ARG A 205 16.59 -41.09 -6.56
N GLU A 206 16.21 -41.83 -5.52
CA GLU A 206 16.52 -43.26 -5.40
C GLU A 206 15.93 -44.05 -6.56
N LEU A 207 14.62 -43.91 -6.81
CA LEU A 207 13.95 -44.59 -7.93
C LEU A 207 14.57 -44.25 -9.30
N LYS A 208 15.00 -43.00 -9.50
CA LYS A 208 15.69 -42.59 -10.74
C LYS A 208 17.10 -43.21 -10.84
N ASN A 209 17.83 -43.27 -9.73
CA ASN A 209 19.15 -43.91 -9.67
C ASN A 209 19.06 -45.42 -9.91
N GLU A 210 17.93 -46.03 -9.53
CA GLU A 210 17.60 -47.44 -9.79
C GLU A 210 17.03 -47.69 -11.20
N GLY A 211 16.83 -46.64 -12.01
CA GLY A 211 16.26 -46.75 -13.36
C GLY A 211 14.78 -47.14 -13.40
N LEU A 212 14.07 -46.98 -12.29
CA LEU A 212 12.64 -47.27 -12.13
C LEU A 212 11.74 -46.06 -12.48
N LEU A 213 12.35 -44.91 -12.74
CA LEU A 213 11.72 -43.65 -13.16
C LEU A 213 12.51 -42.96 -14.28
#